data_AF-A0A5D0N4I1-F1
#
_entry.id   AF-A0A5D0N4I1-F1
#
_cell.length_a   1.000
_cell.length_b   1.000
_cell.length_c   1.000
_cell.angle_alpha   90.00
_cell.angle_beta   90.00
_cell.angle_gamma   90.00
#
_symmetry.space_group_name_H-M   'P 1'
#
loop_
_entity.id
_entity.type
_entity.pdbx_description
1 polymer ?
#
loop_
_entity_poly.entity_id
_entity_poly.type
_entity_poly.pdbx_seq_one_letter_code
_entity_poly.pdbx_strand_id
1 'polypeptide(L)'
;MRDLTADERQELRRQLGAVAVDWAQRLNSSDMDPQGGADHRPSYAERMRTHLARMAAGEQMRILLADVVSANAEEAVRCGAGYPELGAAIGASRQAARKRWPNLPISRRRASEWKQPPGGIGWAGESHLGYPGTA
;
A
#
# COMPACT_ATOMS: atom_id res chain seq x y z
N MET A 1 -11.33 -3.32 -11.37
CA MET A 1 -10.35 -2.25 -11.11
C MET A 1 -9.17 -2.52 -12.03
N ARG A 2 -8.66 -1.53 -12.76
CA ARG A 2 -7.54 -1.73 -13.71
C ARG A 2 -6.22 -1.61 -12.95
N ASP A 3 -5.27 -2.49 -13.26
CA ASP A 3 -3.91 -2.38 -12.74
C ASP A 3 -3.18 -1.18 -13.34
N LEU A 4 -2.34 -0.52 -12.53
CA LEU A 4 -1.45 0.53 -13.02
C LEU A 4 -0.49 -0.02 -14.08
N THR A 5 -0.21 0.73 -15.14
CA THR A 5 0.85 0.40 -16.10
C THR A 5 2.23 0.53 -15.46
N ALA A 6 3.27 0.03 -16.13
CA ALA A 6 4.65 0.25 -15.69
C ALA A 6 4.98 1.74 -15.57
N ASP A 7 4.55 2.54 -16.54
CA ASP A 7 4.77 3.99 -16.56
C ASP A 7 4.00 4.70 -15.45
N GLU A 8 2.72 4.35 -15.24
CA GLU A 8 1.90 4.89 -14.14
C GLU A 8 2.49 4.54 -12.78
N ARG A 9 3.03 3.32 -12.60
CA ARG A 9 3.74 2.92 -11.37
C ARG A 9 5.04 3.71 -11.19
N GLN A 10 5.78 3.95 -12.26
CA GLN A 10 7.02 4.72 -12.20
C GLN A 10 6.74 6.18 -11.86
N GLU A 11 5.69 6.77 -12.44
CA GLU A 11 5.27 8.14 -12.14
C GLU A 11 4.76 8.26 -10.70
N LEU A 12 3.94 7.32 -10.23
CA LEU A 12 3.51 7.28 -8.83
C LEU A 12 4.71 7.17 -7.88
N ARG A 13 5.71 6.33 -8.20
CA ARG A 13 6.95 6.22 -7.43
C ARG A 13 7.72 7.53 -7.40
N ARG A 14 7.80 8.25 -8.53
CA ARG A 14 8.44 9.58 -8.62
C ARG A 14 7.74 10.58 -7.71
N GLN A 15 6.40 10.63 -7.75
CA GLN A 15 5.60 11.54 -6.93
C GLN A 15 5.74 11.22 -5.44
N LEU A 16 5.62 9.95 -5.04
CA LEU A 16 5.85 9.53 -3.65
C LEU A 16 7.27 9.86 -3.17
N GLY A 17 8.27 9.68 -4.02
CA GLY A 17 9.64 10.08 -3.73
C GLY A 17 9.78 11.58 -3.49
N ALA A 18 9.16 12.42 -4.30
CA ALA A 18 9.17 13.87 -4.13
C ALA A 18 8.51 14.29 -2.80
N VAL A 19 7.36 13.69 -2.46
CA VAL A 19 6.66 13.95 -1.19
C VAL A 19 7.52 13.50 0.01
N ALA A 20 8.17 12.34 -0.07
CA ALA A 20 9.10 11.88 0.97
C ALA A 20 10.30 12.81 1.17
N VAL A 21 10.83 13.40 0.09
CA VAL A 21 11.92 14.39 0.17
C VAL A 21 11.45 15.67 0.86
N ASP A 22 10.29 16.20 0.47
CA ASP A 22 9.70 17.40 1.09
C ASP A 22 9.44 17.21 2.59
N TRP A 23 8.83 16.09 2.98
CA TRP A 23 8.63 15.80 4.41
C TRP A 23 9.93 15.58 5.18
N ALA A 24 10.91 14.88 4.60
CA ALA A 24 12.23 14.72 5.23
C ALA A 24 12.94 16.06 5.42
N GLN A 25 12.81 16.99 4.47
CA GLN A 25 13.33 18.35 4.61
C GLN A 25 12.63 19.08 5.74
N ARG A 26 11.30 19.05 5.83
CA ARG A 26 10.56 19.69 6.93
C ARG A 26 10.95 19.17 8.31
N LEU A 27 11.14 17.86 8.43
CA LEU A 27 11.60 17.23 9.68
C LEU A 27 13.03 17.69 10.04
N ASN A 28 13.95 17.70 9.07
CA ASN A 28 15.34 18.15 9.31
C ASN A 28 15.48 19.66 9.52
N SER A 29 14.69 20.48 8.82
CA SER A 29 14.68 21.94 8.98
C SER A 29 14.12 22.37 10.33
N SER A 30 13.35 21.51 10.99
CA SER A 30 12.91 21.74 12.38
C SER A 30 14.02 21.49 13.39
N ASP A 31 15.08 20.76 13.00
CA ASP A 31 16.19 20.34 13.88
C ASP A 31 17.51 21.10 13.63
N MET A 32 17.60 21.94 12.59
CA MET A 32 18.88 22.54 12.15
C MET A 32 18.85 24.08 12.15
N ASP A 33 19.83 24.70 12.82
CA ASP A 33 20.18 26.11 12.65
C ASP A 33 20.69 26.39 11.20
N PRO A 34 20.28 27.50 10.56
CA PRO A 34 20.56 27.76 9.15
C PRO A 34 21.94 28.42 8.99
N GLN A 35 23.03 27.67 9.17
CA GLN A 35 24.38 28.19 8.89
C GLN A 35 25.19 27.18 8.05
N GLY A 36 24.96 27.18 6.73
CA GLY A 36 25.76 26.42 5.77
C GLY A 36 25.76 27.12 4.41
N GLY A 37 26.85 27.83 4.08
CA GLY A 37 26.99 28.68 2.90
C GLY A 37 26.91 27.94 1.57
N ALA A 38 26.56 28.70 0.53
CA ALA A 38 26.08 28.27 -0.79
C ALA A 38 27.10 27.56 -1.71
N ASP A 39 28.21 27.01 -1.18
CA ASP A 39 29.25 26.34 -1.99
C ASP A 39 29.75 25.01 -1.39
N HIS A 40 28.98 24.41 -0.46
CA HIS A 40 29.37 23.17 0.20
C HIS A 40 28.87 21.92 -0.57
N ARG A 41 29.80 21.16 -1.17
CA ARG A 41 29.50 19.80 -1.63
C ARG A 41 29.22 18.94 -0.39
N PRO A 42 28.05 18.29 -0.28
CA PRO A 42 27.68 17.61 0.95
C PRO A 42 28.65 16.46 1.27
N SER A 43 29.17 16.49 2.49
CA SER A 43 29.97 15.43 3.09
C SER A 43 29.22 14.09 3.08
N TYR A 44 29.95 12.99 3.22
CA TYR A 44 29.36 11.65 3.33
C TYR A 44 28.34 11.57 4.48
N ALA A 45 28.63 12.22 5.62
CA ALA A 45 27.74 12.26 6.78
C ALA A 45 26.43 13.02 6.51
N GLU A 46 26.46 14.10 5.73
CA GLU A 46 25.25 14.84 5.33
C GLU A 46 24.38 14.04 4.35
N ARG A 47 25.02 13.35 3.40
CA ARG A 47 24.32 12.43 2.49
C ARG A 47 23.66 11.29 3.26
N MET A 48 24.39 10.68 4.20
CA MET A 48 23.86 9.63 5.08
C MET A 48 22.64 10.12 5.87
N ARG A 49 22.76 11.26 6.58
CA ARG A 49 21.65 11.88 7.34
C ARG A 49 20.44 12.16 6.46
N THR A 50 20.66 12.66 5.25
CA THR A 50 19.59 12.91 4.27
C THR A 50 18.85 11.63 3.89
N HIS A 51 19.57 10.53 3.64
CA HIS A 51 18.94 9.25 3.30
C HIS A 51 18.18 8.64 4.48
N LEU A 52 18.70 8.74 5.69
CA LEU A 52 18.01 8.28 6.90
C LEU A 52 16.72 9.07 7.16
N ALA A 53 16.74 10.40 7.01
CA ALA A 53 15.56 11.24 7.14
C ALA A 53 14.47 10.87 6.11
N ARG A 54 14.86 10.62 4.85
CA ARG A 54 13.94 10.16 3.80
C ARG A 54 13.35 8.78 4.11
N MET A 55 14.15 7.87 4.66
CA MET A 55 13.68 6.55 5.09
C MET A 55 12.67 6.68 6.23
N ALA A 56 12.95 7.51 7.25
CA ALA A 56 12.05 7.75 8.37
C ALA A 56 10.71 8.36 7.90
N ALA A 57 10.76 9.38 7.05
CA ALA A 57 9.56 9.97 6.45
C ALA A 57 8.77 8.94 5.63
N GLY A 58 9.44 8.13 4.81
CA GLY A 58 8.82 7.08 4.03
C GLY A 58 8.13 6.02 4.89
N GLU A 59 8.70 5.66 6.04
CA GLU A 59 8.09 4.71 6.96
C GLU A 59 6.85 5.30 7.65
N GLN A 60 6.89 6.56 8.06
CA GLN A 60 5.71 7.26 8.59
C GLN A 60 4.59 7.31 7.54
N MET A 61 4.92 7.62 6.29
CA MET A 61 3.95 7.58 5.19
C MET A 61 3.36 6.19 4.98
N ARG A 62 4.16 5.13 5.07
CA ARG A 62 3.69 3.75 4.92
C ARG A 62 2.64 3.39 5.98
N ILE A 63 2.87 3.80 7.23
CA ILE A 63 1.93 3.61 8.34
C ILE A 63 0.63 4.38 8.07
N LEU A 64 0.72 5.67 7.77
CA LEU A 64 -0.45 6.52 7.50
C LEU A 64 -1.25 6.05 6.28
N LEU A 65 -0.59 5.60 5.21
CA LEU A 65 -1.27 5.01 4.05
C LEU A 65 -2.02 3.73 4.44
N ALA A 66 -1.47 2.90 5.33
CA ALA A 66 -2.16 1.71 5.80
C ALA A 66 -3.44 2.04 6.57
N ASP A 67 -3.43 3.12 7.35
CA ASP A 67 -4.60 3.63 8.06
C ASP A 67 -5.66 4.15 7.07
N VAL A 68 -5.24 4.96 6.09
CA VAL A 68 -6.13 5.45 5.02
C VAL A 68 -6.75 4.30 4.24
N VAL A 69 -5.98 3.26 3.90
CA VAL A 69 -6.50 2.07 3.22
C VAL A 69 -7.53 1.34 4.09
N SER A 70 -7.31 1.29 5.40
CA SER A 70 -8.26 0.66 6.33
C SER A 70 -9.55 1.47 6.48
N ALA A 71 -9.46 2.79 6.58
CA ALA A 71 -10.63 3.68 6.61
C ALA A 71 -11.46 3.57 5.32
N ASN A 72 -10.80 3.47 4.15
CA ASN A 72 -11.48 3.23 2.88
C ASN A 72 -12.17 1.86 2.83
N ALA A 73 -11.58 0.82 3.42
CA ALA A 73 -12.22 -0.49 3.51
C ALA A 73 -13.50 -0.43 4.36
N GLU A 74 -13.49 0.30 5.47
CA GLU A 74 -14.68 0.53 6.30
C GLU A 74 -15.78 1.28 5.55
N GLU A 75 -15.44 2.36 4.84
CA GLU A 75 -16.39 3.12 4.01
C GLU A 75 -16.94 2.26 2.86
N ALA A 76 -16.10 1.47 2.20
CA ALA A 76 -16.53 0.55 1.16
C ALA A 76 -17.54 -0.48 1.69
N VAL A 77 -17.31 -1.03 2.90
CA VAL A 77 -18.27 -1.92 3.56
C VAL A 77 -19.58 -1.22 3.88
N ARG A 78 -19.54 0.04 4.35
CA ARG A 78 -20.75 0.87 4.53
C ARG A 78 -21.51 1.07 3.22
N CYS A 79 -20.80 1.19 2.09
CA CYS A 79 -21.38 1.22 0.75
C CYS A 79 -21.86 -0.15 0.23
N GLY A 80 -21.59 -1.23 0.98
CA GLY A 80 -22.05 -2.58 0.68
C GLY A 80 -21.00 -3.54 0.12
N ALA A 81 -19.73 -3.15 0.08
CA ALA A 81 -18.65 -4.04 -0.37
C ALA A 81 -18.49 -5.24 0.58
N GLY A 82 -18.17 -6.40 0.00
CA GLY A 82 -17.79 -7.60 0.71
C GLY A 82 -16.27 -7.83 0.74
N TYR A 83 -15.85 -8.87 1.47
CA TYR A 83 -14.46 -9.32 1.45
C TYR A 83 -13.91 -9.65 0.04
N PRO A 84 -14.70 -10.17 -0.92
CA PRO A 84 -14.23 -10.35 -2.29
C PRO A 84 -13.83 -9.04 -2.97
N GLU A 85 -14.66 -8.01 -2.87
CA GLU A 85 -14.43 -6.68 -3.43
C GLU A 85 -13.22 -6.00 -2.79
N LEU A 86 -13.14 -6.06 -1.45
CA LEU A 86 -12.00 -5.51 -0.71
C LEU A 86 -10.69 -6.20 -1.10
N GLY A 87 -10.70 -7.52 -1.21
CA GLY A 87 -9.54 -8.28 -1.68
C GLY A 87 -9.13 -7.87 -3.09
N ALA A 88 -10.08 -7.84 -4.02
CA ALA A 88 -9.82 -7.43 -5.40
C ALA A 88 -9.24 -6.01 -5.51
N ALA A 89 -9.72 -5.07 -4.69
CA ALA A 89 -9.23 -3.68 -4.67
C ALA A 89 -7.76 -3.55 -4.25
N ILE A 90 -7.25 -4.47 -3.44
CA ILE A 90 -5.85 -4.46 -2.96
C ILE A 90 -4.99 -5.56 -3.58
N GLY A 91 -5.50 -6.24 -4.62
CA GLY A 91 -4.79 -7.36 -5.26
C GLY A 91 -4.58 -8.58 -4.35
N ALA A 92 -5.48 -8.81 -3.39
CA ALA A 92 -5.41 -9.91 -2.43
C ALA A 92 -6.63 -10.84 -2.50
N SER A 93 -6.52 -12.05 -1.95
CA SER A 93 -7.65 -12.97 -1.87
C SER A 93 -8.70 -12.50 -0.85
N ARG A 94 -9.94 -12.98 -0.98
CA ARG A 94 -11.00 -12.80 0.02
C ARG A 94 -10.54 -13.19 1.44
N GLN A 95 -9.81 -14.30 1.55
CA GLN A 95 -9.32 -14.79 2.85
C GLN A 95 -8.23 -13.86 3.41
N ALA A 96 -7.34 -13.34 2.56
CA ALA A 96 -6.35 -12.35 2.96
C ALA A 96 -7.01 -11.04 3.41
N ALA A 97 -8.03 -10.56 2.69
CA ALA A 97 -8.82 -9.40 3.09
C ALA A 97 -9.51 -9.62 4.44
N ARG A 98 -10.11 -10.79 4.67
CA ARG A 98 -10.73 -11.13 5.97
C ARG A 98 -9.70 -11.19 7.11
N LYS A 99 -8.50 -11.73 6.87
CA LYS A 99 -7.43 -11.74 7.87
C LYS A 99 -6.97 -10.31 8.21
N ARG A 100 -6.91 -9.43 7.22
CA ARG A 100 -6.52 -8.02 7.38
C ARG A 100 -7.57 -7.21 8.14
N TRP A 101 -8.86 -7.47 7.89
CA TRP A 101 -9.96 -6.75 8.53
C TRP A 101 -10.99 -7.72 9.14
N PRO A 102 -10.67 -8.39 10.26
CA PRO A 102 -11.48 -9.47 10.81
C PRO A 102 -12.86 -9.03 11.33
N ASN A 103 -13.01 -7.75 11.69
CA ASN A 103 -14.17 -7.23 12.42
C ASN A 103 -15.08 -6.32 11.58
N LEU A 104 -14.94 -6.31 10.24
CA LEU A 104 -15.82 -5.50 9.39
C LEU A 104 -17.25 -6.04 9.36
N PRO A 105 -18.28 -5.19 9.55
CA PRO A 105 -19.68 -5.59 9.56
C PRO A 105 -20.23 -5.82 8.14
N ILE A 106 -19.70 -6.83 7.45
CA ILE A 106 -20.06 -7.11 6.06
C ILE A 106 -21.42 -7.80 5.98
N SER A 107 -22.36 -7.18 5.24
CA SER A 107 -23.68 -7.78 4.99
C SER A 107 -23.56 -9.05 4.14
N ARG A 108 -24.10 -10.18 4.63
CA ARG A 108 -24.01 -11.48 3.92
C ARG A 108 -24.80 -11.51 2.60
N ARG A 109 -25.79 -10.63 2.44
CA ARG A 109 -26.76 -10.67 1.34
C ARG A 109 -26.21 -10.11 0.02
N ARG A 110 -25.31 -9.12 0.06
CA ARG A 110 -24.72 -8.50 -1.14
C ARG A 110 -23.38 -9.12 -1.54
N ALA A 111 -22.59 -9.62 -0.58
CA ALA A 111 -21.32 -10.29 -0.86
C ALA A 111 -21.49 -11.58 -1.72
N SER A 112 -22.67 -12.21 -1.71
CA SER A 112 -23.00 -13.36 -2.55
C SER A 112 -23.34 -13.01 -3.99
N GLU A 113 -23.62 -11.74 -4.28
CA GLU A 113 -24.00 -11.26 -5.62
C GLU A 113 -22.78 -10.87 -6.45
N TRP A 114 -21.61 -10.74 -5.81
CA TRP A 114 -20.39 -10.34 -6.49
C TRP A 114 -19.90 -11.42 -7.47
N LYS A 115 -19.83 -11.04 -8.74
CA LYS A 115 -19.15 -11.80 -9.79
C LYS A 115 -17.79 -11.16 -10.04
N GLN A 116 -16.75 -11.98 -10.11
CA GLN A 116 -15.38 -11.52 -10.35
C GLN A 116 -15.32 -10.64 -11.62
N PRO A 117 -14.64 -9.49 -11.60
CA PRO A 117 -14.43 -8.71 -12.80
C PRO A 117 -13.57 -9.49 -13.80
N PRO A 118 -13.91 -9.47 -15.10
CA PRO A 118 -13.10 -10.13 -16.13
C PRO A 118 -11.69 -9.49 -16.14
N GLY A 119 -10.66 -10.34 -16.03
CA GLY A 119 -9.26 -9.92 -15.92
C GLY A 119 -8.69 -9.88 -14.50
N GLY A 120 -9.47 -10.22 -13.47
CA GLY A 120 -8.90 -10.54 -12.15
C GLY A 120 -8.06 -11.80 -12.25
N ILE A 121 -6.82 -11.76 -11.74
CA ILE A 121 -5.90 -12.90 -11.67
C ILE A 121 -6.69 -14.13 -11.21
N GLY A 122 -6.76 -15.15 -12.08
CA GLY A 122 -7.50 -16.36 -11.83
C GLY A 122 -7.01 -17.03 -10.55
N TRP A 123 -7.79 -16.91 -9.49
CA TRP A 123 -7.61 -17.66 -8.25
C TRP A 123 -8.86 -18.52 -8.03
N ALA A 124 -9.08 -19.44 -8.96
CA ALA A 124 -9.71 -20.71 -8.66
C ALA A 124 -8.58 -21.65 -8.24
N GLY A 125 -8.74 -22.35 -7.12
CA GLY A 125 -7.78 -23.32 -6.66
C GLY A 125 -7.66 -24.49 -7.63
N GLU A 126 -6.74 -24.40 -8.59
CA GLU A 126 -6.06 -25.59 -9.09
C GLU A 126 -4.95 -25.94 -8.10
N SER A 127 -5.38 -26.49 -6.97
CA SER A 127 -4.52 -27.38 -6.20
C SER A 127 -4.35 -28.67 -7.02
N HIS A 128 -3.53 -28.61 -8.08
CA HIS A 128 -2.94 -29.80 -8.68
C HIS A 128 -1.76 -30.27 -7.81
N LEU A 129 -1.99 -30.34 -6.49
CA LEU A 129 -1.16 -31.11 -5.57
C LEU A 129 -1.75 -32.51 -5.60
N GLY A 130 -1.23 -33.31 -6.54
CA GLY A 130 -1.46 -34.74 -6.56
C GLY A 130 -1.07 -35.32 -5.20
N TYR A 131 -2.06 -35.79 -4.46
CA TYR A 131 -1.87 -36.80 -3.45
C TYR A 131 -1.77 -38.15 -4.17
N PRO A 132 -0.61 -38.82 -4.23
CA PRO A 132 -0.61 -40.26 -4.45
C PRO A 132 -0.99 -40.91 -3.12
N GLY A 133 -2.26 -41.24 -2.98
CA GLY A 133 -2.73 -42.22 -2.01
C GLY A 133 -3.35 -43.37 -2.76
N THR A 134 -2.65 -44.51 -2.82
CA THR A 134 -3.13 -45.87 -2.48
C THR A 134 -2.20 -46.91 -3.11
N ALA A 135 -1.42 -47.58 -2.27
CA ALA A 135 -1.22 -49.03 -2.24
C ALA A 135 -0.65 -49.40 -0.87
#